data_AF-A0A962NHL7-F1
#
_entry.id   AF-A0A962NHL7-F1
#
_cell.length_a   1.000
_cell.length_b   1.000
_cell.length_c   1.000
_cell.angle_alpha   90.00
_cell.angle_beta   90.00
_cell.angle_gamma   90.00
#
_symmetry.space_group_name_H-M   'P 1'
#
loop_
_entity.id
_entity.type
_entity.pdbx_description
1 polymer ?
#
loop_
_entity_poly.entity_id
_entity_poly.type
_entity_poly.pdbx_seq_one_letter_code
_entity_poly.pdbx_strand_id
1 'polypeptide(L)'
;MNVMNFFASDPARYEGVRPVHIWGMRLFYLLMAVYVAPVAWEELLTHTGPWDPLEAVVWTVWATYPTLAVLGLLQPLRWLPILLFTVGYKGLWLVFVAWPLWRAGTLADSPAIGLTEAF
;
A
#
# COMPACT_ATOMS: atom_id res chain seq x y z
N MET A 1 23.81 1.63 -21.04
CA MET A 1 22.57 0.83 -20.92
C MET A 1 21.50 1.55 -21.73
N ASN A 2 20.93 0.94 -22.77
CA ASN A 2 20.05 1.63 -23.71
C ASN A 2 18.63 1.78 -23.13
N VAL A 3 18.04 2.97 -23.14
CA VAL A 3 16.74 3.26 -22.49
C VAL A 3 15.60 2.42 -23.10
N MET A 4 15.69 2.11 -24.39
CA MET A 4 14.75 1.23 -25.09
C MET A 4 14.67 -0.18 -24.49
N ASN A 5 15.74 -0.67 -23.86
CA ASN A 5 15.76 -2.01 -23.27
C ASN A 5 14.95 -2.09 -21.96
N PHE A 6 14.58 -0.97 -21.33
CA PHE A 6 13.71 -0.96 -20.14
C PHE A 6 12.25 -1.28 -20.45
N PHE A 7 11.83 -1.01 -21.68
CA PHE A 7 10.45 -1.19 -22.13
C PHE A 7 10.27 -2.46 -22.97
N ALA A 8 11.38 -3.06 -23.44
CA ALA A 8 11.35 -4.35 -24.11
C ALA A 8 11.08 -5.48 -23.11
N SER A 9 10.19 -6.41 -23.48
CA SER A 9 10.01 -7.67 -22.74
C SER A 9 11.19 -8.59 -23.08
N ASP A 10 11.80 -9.19 -22.07
CA ASP A 10 12.86 -10.19 -22.20
C ASP A 10 12.33 -11.52 -21.67
N PRO A 11 11.99 -12.50 -22.53
CA PRO A 11 11.44 -13.79 -22.09
C PRO A 11 12.37 -14.60 -21.18
N ALA A 12 13.68 -14.34 -21.23
CA ALA A 12 14.68 -15.06 -20.43
C ALA A 12 14.83 -14.50 -19.01
N ARG A 13 14.26 -13.33 -18.71
CA ARG A 13 14.37 -12.65 -17.40
C ARG A 13 12.99 -12.23 -16.88
N TYR A 14 12.83 -12.24 -15.56
CA TYR A 14 11.61 -11.75 -14.89
C TYR A 14 10.30 -12.36 -15.44
N GLU A 15 10.31 -13.64 -15.82
CA GLU A 15 9.13 -14.34 -16.36
C GLU A 15 8.51 -13.63 -17.59
N GLY A 16 9.31 -12.89 -18.37
CA GLY A 16 8.85 -12.12 -19.53
C GLY A 16 8.25 -10.75 -19.18
N VAL A 17 8.18 -10.38 -17.90
CA VAL A 17 7.70 -9.07 -17.47
C VAL A 17 8.71 -7.99 -17.82
N ARG A 18 8.22 -6.88 -18.41
CA ARG A 18 9.07 -5.74 -18.79
C ARG A 18 9.79 -5.16 -17.57
N PRO A 19 11.09 -4.84 -17.67
CA PRO A 19 11.86 -4.29 -16.55
C PRO A 19 11.22 -3.07 -15.90
N VAL A 20 10.60 -2.17 -16.68
CA VAL A 20 9.89 -0.99 -16.16
C VAL A 20 8.82 -1.35 -15.11
N HIS A 21 8.06 -2.44 -15.30
CA HIS A 21 7.05 -2.87 -14.34
C HIS A 21 7.68 -3.43 -13.06
N ILE A 22 8.80 -4.15 -13.19
CA ILE A 22 9.56 -4.67 -12.04
C ILE A 22 10.10 -3.51 -11.20
N TRP A 23 10.65 -2.48 -11.84
CA TRP A 23 11.10 -1.27 -11.15
C TRP A 23 9.94 -0.48 -10.54
N GLY A 24 8.79 -0.40 -11.21
CA GLY A 24 7.57 0.17 -10.65
C GLY A 24 7.10 -0.57 -9.40
N MET A 25 7.06 -1.90 -9.43
CA MET A 25 6.73 -2.72 -8.25
C MET A 25 7.73 -2.50 -7.11
N ARG A 26 9.04 -2.48 -7.41
CA ARG A 26 10.07 -2.19 -6.40
C ARG A 26 9.90 -0.81 -5.78
N LEU A 27 9.64 0.20 -6.60
CA LEU A 27 9.38 1.55 -6.11
C LEU A 27 8.16 1.56 -5.20
N PHE A 28 7.08 0.89 -5.59
CA PHE A 28 5.87 0.76 -4.78
C PHE A 28 6.17 0.13 -3.41
N TYR A 29 6.84 -1.02 -3.39
CA TYR A 29 7.23 -1.66 -2.13
C TYR A 29 8.17 -0.80 -1.28
N LEU A 30 9.06 -0.03 -1.91
CA LEU A 30 9.97 0.88 -1.21
C LEU A 30 9.18 1.99 -0.53
N LEU A 31 8.25 2.61 -1.25
CA LEU A 31 7.40 3.68 -0.71
C LEU A 31 6.56 3.16 0.46
N MET A 32 6.02 1.95 0.37
CA MET A 32 5.31 1.34 1.49
C MET A 32 6.19 1.16 2.72
N ALA A 33 7.41 0.65 2.53
CA ALA A 33 8.34 0.41 3.62
C ALA A 33 8.85 1.71 4.26
N VAL A 34 8.96 2.80 3.50
CA VAL A 34 9.48 4.09 3.98
C VAL A 34 8.41 5.01 4.56
N TYR A 35 7.19 4.99 4.02
CA TYR A 35 6.14 5.93 4.42
C TYR A 35 5.05 5.28 5.27
N VAL A 36 4.63 4.06 4.96
CA VAL A 36 3.48 3.43 5.63
C VAL A 36 3.94 2.65 6.87
N ALA A 37 4.98 1.83 6.73
CA ALA A 37 5.45 1.01 7.84
C ALA A 37 5.86 1.86 9.06
N PRO A 38 6.67 2.94 8.95
CA PRO A 38 7.11 3.67 10.14
C PRO A 38 5.95 4.31 10.90
N VAL A 39 4.98 4.89 10.20
CA VAL A 39 3.79 5.50 10.83
C VAL A 39 2.99 4.46 11.59
N ALA A 40 2.72 3.31 10.98
CA ALA A 40 1.97 2.23 11.64
C ALA A 40 2.73 1.67 12.84
N TRP A 41 4.05 1.46 12.70
CA TRP A 41 4.89 0.98 13.80
C TRP A 41 5.04 2.00 14.93
N GLU A 42 5.09 3.30 14.62
CA GLU A 42 5.14 4.36 15.63
C GLU A 42 3.87 4.31 16.49
N GLU A 43 2.69 4.26 15.87
CA GLU A 43 1.41 4.15 16.59
C GLU A 43 1.35 2.88 17.45
N LEU A 44 1.79 1.75 16.88
CA LEU A 44 1.87 0.47 17.56
C LEU A 44 2.88 0.41 18.70
N LEU A 45 3.88 1.29 18.75
CA LEU A 45 4.91 1.29 19.79
C LEU A 45 4.62 2.33 20.88
N THR A 46 4.09 3.50 20.50
CA THR A 46 3.81 4.60 21.44
C THR A 46 2.60 4.32 22.32
N HIS A 47 1.61 3.55 21.85
CA HIS A 47 0.42 3.12 22.62
C HIS A 47 -0.25 4.27 23.41
N THR A 48 -0.70 5.31 22.72
CA THR A 48 -1.33 6.46 23.39
C THR A 48 -2.78 6.19 23.77
N GLY A 49 -3.03 5.80 25.02
CA GLY A 49 -4.37 5.77 25.63
C GLY A 49 -5.12 4.43 25.50
N PRO A 50 -6.41 4.39 25.91
CA PRO A 50 -7.22 3.18 25.79
C PRO A 50 -7.49 2.88 24.30
N TRP A 51 -6.86 1.82 23.81
CA TRP A 51 -7.03 1.38 22.42
C TRP A 51 -8.44 0.86 22.16
N ASP A 52 -9.10 1.45 21.17
CA ASP A 52 -10.29 0.84 20.59
C ASP A 52 -9.92 -0.51 19.94
N PRO A 53 -10.63 -1.61 20.24
CA PRO A 53 -10.27 -2.92 19.71
C PRO A 53 -10.26 -3.02 18.18
N LEU A 54 -11.12 -2.27 17.48
CA LEU A 54 -11.15 -2.27 16.02
C LEU A 54 -10.00 -1.45 15.46
N GLU A 55 -9.71 -0.31 16.08
CA GLU A 55 -8.55 0.52 15.73
C GLU A 55 -7.23 -0.25 15.88
N ALA A 56 -7.06 -1.00 16.97
CA ALA A 56 -5.90 -1.87 17.18
C ALA A 56 -5.73 -2.91 16.06
N VAL A 57 -6.84 -3.50 15.59
CA VAL A 57 -6.82 -4.44 14.45
C VAL A 57 -6.40 -3.72 13.16
N VAL A 58 -6.88 -2.50 12.92
CA VAL A 58 -6.48 -1.71 11.75
C VAL A 58 -4.98 -1.45 11.76
N TRP A 59 -4.43 -0.97 12.88
CA TRP A 59 -3.00 -0.68 12.99
C TRP A 59 -2.13 -1.92 12.83
N THR A 60 -2.51 -3.06 13.42
CA THR A 60 -1.75 -4.32 13.25
C THR A 60 -1.74 -4.79 11.80
N VAL A 61 -2.86 -4.69 11.08
CA VAL A 61 -2.88 -4.97 9.64
C VAL A 61 -2.00 -3.95 8.89
N TRP A 62 -2.13 -2.67 9.20
CA TRP A 62 -1.39 -1.57 8.56
C TRP A 62 0.11 -1.61 8.80
N ALA A 63 0.60 -2.20 9.89
CA ALA A 63 2.02 -2.46 10.07
C ALA A 63 2.46 -3.73 9.33
N THR A 64 1.62 -4.76 9.28
CA THR A 64 1.99 -6.08 8.74
C THR A 64 2.31 -6.03 7.24
N TYR A 65 1.37 -5.57 6.41
CA TYR A 65 1.55 -5.65 4.96
C TYR A 65 2.71 -4.78 4.40
N PRO A 66 2.99 -3.55 4.88
CA PRO A 66 4.16 -2.80 4.43
C PRO A 66 5.47 -3.33 5.03
N THR A 67 5.45 -3.99 6.19
CA THR A 67 6.64 -4.72 6.68
C THR A 67 6.98 -5.89 5.76
N LEU A 68 5.97 -6.63 5.30
CA LEU A 68 6.17 -7.69 4.30
C LEU A 68 6.57 -7.14 2.92
N ALA A 69 6.27 -5.88 2.60
CA ALA A 69 6.70 -5.25 1.36
C ALA A 69 8.25 -5.19 1.21
N VAL A 70 9.01 -5.24 2.31
CA VAL A 70 10.47 -5.38 2.27
C VAL A 70 10.89 -6.65 1.51
N LEU A 71 10.14 -7.75 1.65
CA LEU A 71 10.37 -8.98 0.90
C LEU A 71 10.02 -8.83 -0.58
N GLY A 72 9.04 -7.97 -0.89
CA GLY A 72 8.69 -7.56 -2.24
C GLY A 72 9.80 -6.77 -2.96
N LEU A 73 10.67 -6.04 -2.24
CA LEU A 73 11.83 -5.40 -2.86
C LEU A 73 12.80 -6.43 -3.47
N LEU A 74 13.01 -7.53 -2.75
CA LEU A 74 13.91 -8.61 -3.16
C LEU A 74 13.29 -9.45 -4.28
N GLN A 75 12.01 -9.80 -4.17
CA GLN A 75 11.30 -10.68 -5.10
C GLN A 75 9.95 -10.10 -5.54
N PRO A 76 9.92 -9.08 -6.41
CA PRO A 76 8.73 -8.29 -6.68
C PRO A 76 7.54 -9.08 -7.20
N LEU A 77 7.80 -10.04 -8.09
CA LEU A 77 6.77 -10.89 -8.71
C LEU A 77 6.19 -11.90 -7.71
N ARG A 78 7.04 -12.49 -6.85
CA ARG A 78 6.59 -13.47 -5.85
C ARG A 78 5.68 -12.86 -4.80
N TRP A 79 5.83 -11.56 -4.55
CA TRP A 79 5.05 -10.80 -3.58
C TRP A 79 3.97 -9.91 -4.22
N LEU A 80 3.69 -10.09 -5.51
CA LEU A 80 2.60 -9.41 -6.20
C LEU A 80 1.25 -9.42 -5.45
N PRO A 81 0.87 -10.50 -4.72
CA PRO A 81 -0.34 -10.48 -3.90
C PRO A 81 -0.43 -9.33 -2.88
N ILE A 82 0.68 -8.87 -2.31
CA ILE A 82 0.70 -7.72 -1.37
C ILE A 82 0.31 -6.42 -2.09
N LEU A 83 0.87 -6.22 -3.29
CA LEU A 83 0.54 -5.06 -4.10
C LEU A 83 -0.95 -5.09 -4.49
N LEU A 84 -1.45 -6.24 -4.94
CA LEU A 84 -2.86 -6.42 -5.28
C LEU A 84 -3.78 -6.18 -4.08
N PHE A 85 -3.41 -6.68 -2.89
CA PHE A 85 -4.12 -6.40 -1.66
C PHE A 85 -4.16 -4.89 -1.37
N THR A 86 -3.01 -4.21 -1.49
CA THR A 86 -2.89 -2.78 -1.18
C THR A 86 -3.74 -1.91 -2.10
N VAL A 87 -3.68 -2.18 -3.40
CA VAL A 87 -4.51 -1.49 -4.39
C VAL A 87 -5.99 -1.84 -4.20
N GLY A 88 -6.29 -3.11 -3.92
CA GLY A 88 -7.64 -3.61 -3.74
C GLY A 88 -8.35 -2.97 -2.55
N TYR A 89 -7.73 -2.98 -1.35
CA TYR A 89 -8.37 -2.39 -0.17
C TYR A 89 -8.56 -0.88 -0.33
N LYS A 90 -7.58 -0.17 -0.92
CA LYS A 90 -7.71 1.26 -1.20
C LYS A 90 -8.82 1.54 -2.19
N GLY A 91 -8.90 0.77 -3.27
CA GLY A 91 -9.97 0.87 -4.26
C GLY A 91 -11.35 0.61 -3.64
N LEU A 92 -11.48 -0.43 -2.82
CA LEU A 92 -12.73 -0.74 -2.12
C LEU A 92 -13.12 0.39 -1.17
N TRP A 93 -12.19 0.92 -0.38
CA TRP A 93 -12.47 2.04 0.52
C TRP A 93 -12.91 3.29 -0.25
N LEU A 94 -12.22 3.63 -1.35
CA LEU A 94 -12.61 4.77 -2.18
C LEU A 94 -14.01 4.59 -2.79
N VAL A 95 -14.34 3.40 -3.29
CA VAL A 95 -15.64 3.14 -3.94
C VAL A 95 -16.80 3.06 -2.95
N PHE A 96 -16.60 2.38 -1.81
CA PHE A 96 -17.68 2.07 -0.88
C PHE A 96 -17.78 3.04 0.30
N VAL A 97 -16.74 3.82 0.59
CA VAL A 97 -16.71 4.76 1.73
C VAL A 97 -16.55 6.19 1.23
N ALA A 98 -15.43 6.52 0.59
CA ALA A 98 -15.13 7.90 0.22
C ALA A 98 -16.11 8.46 -0.81
N TRP A 99 -16.38 7.70 -1.87
CA TRP A 99 -17.25 8.09 -2.96
C TRP A 99 -18.70 8.40 -2.53
N PRO A 100 -19.40 7.55 -1.76
CA PRO A 100 -20.74 7.89 -1.30
C PRO A 100 -20.75 9.09 -0.34
N LEU A 101 -19.78 9.19 0.59
CA LEU A 101 -19.67 10.32 1.51
C LEU A 101 -19.39 11.64 0.78
N TRP A 102 -18.52 11.61 -0.22
CA TRP A 102 -18.24 12.75 -1.07
C TRP A 102 -19.47 13.19 -1.87
N ARG A 103 -20.20 12.23 -2.46
CA ARG A 103 -21.47 12.53 -3.17
C ARG A 103 -22.56 13.08 -2.26
N ALA A 104 -22.58 12.70 -0.99
CA ALA A 104 -23.50 13.23 0.01
C ALA A 104 -23.07 14.59 0.58
N GLY A 105 -21.86 15.06 0.27
CA GLY A 105 -21.30 16.28 0.84
C GLY A 105 -20.91 16.17 2.32
N THR A 106 -20.85 14.96 2.88
CA THR A 106 -20.61 14.71 4.31
C THR A 106 -19.21 14.15 4.61
N LEU A 107 -18.35 13.97 3.60
CA LEU A 107 -17.02 13.42 3.80
C LEU A 107 -16.18 14.24 4.80
N ALA A 108 -16.23 15.57 4.69
CA ALA A 108 -15.47 16.49 5.54
C ALA A 108 -15.88 16.40 7.03
N ASP A 109 -17.15 16.09 7.29
CA ASP A 109 -17.71 16.00 8.65
C ASP A 109 -17.73 14.56 9.18
N SER A 110 -17.23 13.60 8.39
CA SER A 110 -17.25 12.18 8.75
C SER A 110 -15.96 11.77 9.48
N PRO A 111 -16.01 10.74 10.35
CA PRO A 111 -14.80 10.14 10.93
C PRO A 111 -13.81 9.63 9.87
N ALA A 112 -14.25 9.42 8.63
CA ALA A 112 -13.42 8.98 7.52
C ALA A 112 -12.47 10.06 7.00
N ILE A 113 -12.65 11.34 7.37
CA ILE A 113 -11.80 12.44 6.91
C ILE A 113 -10.33 12.24 7.33
N GLY A 114 -10.09 11.79 8.56
CA GLY A 114 -8.73 11.52 9.05
C GLY A 114 -8.03 10.39 8.30
N LEU A 115 -8.80 9.50 7.68
CA LEU A 115 -8.26 8.43 6.84
C LEU A 115 -7.96 8.91 5.42
N THR A 116 -8.52 10.01 4.93
CA THR A 116 -8.26 10.47 3.55
C THR A 116 -6.80 10.77 3.27
N GLU A 117 -6.01 11.20 4.26
CA GLU A 117 -4.57 11.45 4.10
C GLU A 117 -3.76 10.18 3.85
N ALA A 118 -4.30 9.03 4.26
CA ALA A 118 -3.65 7.74 4.10
C ALA A 118 -4.02 7.04 2.78
N PHE A 119 -4.96 7.56 1.97
CA PHE A 119 -5.52 6.91 0.78
C PHE A 119 -5.23 7.65 -0.52
#